data_AF-A0A955CIA7-F1
#
_entry.id   AF-A0A955CIA7-F1
#
_cell.length_a   1.000
_cell.length_b   1.000
_cell.length_c   1.000
_cell.angle_alpha   90.00
_cell.angle_beta   90.00
_cell.angle_gamma   90.00
#
_symmetry.space_group_name_H-M   'P 1'
#
loop_
_entity.id
_entity.type
_entity.pdbx_description
1 polymer ?
#
loop_
_entity_poly.entity_id
_entity_poly.type
_entity_poly.pdbx_seq_one_letter_code
_entity_poly.pdbx_strand_id
1 'polypeptide(L)'
;MQYEISILRRGSRRFPSWCGAWVILACGLALLSGGCRRVSEPDALAALREGFSAETEATAATNVPTFDVIIRRPDGPPMIELTEPDPLGRVGKVNCSTCHSVRAPNFENRQSADLDEFHQGMEFVHGDLTCYSCHNPTDSDTLRRADGAAVEYPDVMHLCAQCHGNEARDYRRGAHGGMNGYWDLTRGGRVRNNCIDCHDPHAPAYPHMQPTFKTRDRFLTPPNHDGPDEKKFTNHHEAERE
;
A
#
# COMPACT_ATOMS: atom_id res chain seq x y z
N MET A 1 -44.72 35.80 -22.46
CA MET A 1 -43.85 35.76 -21.28
C MET A 1 -42.42 35.63 -21.79
N GLN A 2 -41.74 36.76 -21.97
CA GLN A 2 -40.36 36.83 -22.48
C GLN A 2 -39.42 36.85 -21.27
N TYR A 3 -38.47 35.92 -21.20
CA TYR A 3 -37.41 35.93 -20.20
C TYR A 3 -36.14 36.49 -20.86
N GLU A 4 -35.70 37.66 -20.40
CA GLU A 4 -34.43 38.26 -20.79
C GLU A 4 -33.25 37.60 -20.06
N ILE A 5 -32.19 37.33 -20.82
CA ILE A 5 -30.90 36.81 -20.35
C ILE A 5 -30.00 38.02 -20.04
N SER A 6 -29.73 38.26 -18.75
CA SER A 6 -28.78 39.29 -18.30
C SER A 6 -27.34 38.76 -18.31
N ILE A 7 -26.54 39.28 -19.23
CA ILE A 7 -25.09 39.03 -19.37
C ILE A 7 -24.33 39.95 -18.41
N LEU A 8 -23.72 39.38 -17.35
CA LEU A 8 -22.82 40.11 -16.45
C LEU A 8 -21.41 40.23 -17.07
N ARG A 9 -21.02 41.45 -17.41
CA ARG A 9 -19.67 41.82 -17.87
C ARG A 9 -18.63 41.68 -16.74
N ARG A 10 -17.57 40.89 -16.99
CA ARG A 10 -16.33 40.85 -16.19
C ARG A 10 -15.61 42.20 -16.25
N GLY A 11 -15.37 42.80 -15.09
CA GLY A 11 -14.46 43.93 -14.92
C GLY A 11 -13.00 43.51 -15.08
N SER A 12 -12.28 44.15 -16.00
CA SER A 12 -10.84 44.00 -16.21
C SER A 12 -10.07 44.78 -15.14
N ARG A 13 -9.32 44.07 -14.28
CA ARG A 13 -8.37 44.70 -13.35
C ARG A 13 -7.04 44.92 -14.09
N ARG A 14 -6.65 46.19 -14.21
CA ARG A 14 -5.38 46.66 -14.77
C ARG A 14 -4.26 46.43 -13.76
N PHE A 15 -3.17 45.79 -14.19
CA PHE A 15 -1.91 45.69 -13.44
C PHE A 15 -1.07 46.97 -13.61
N PRO A 16 -0.49 47.55 -12.56
CA PRO A 16 0.44 48.66 -12.71
C PRO A 16 1.86 48.16 -13.01
N SER A 17 2.45 48.69 -14.08
CA SER A 17 3.84 48.52 -14.48
C SER A 17 4.79 49.28 -13.55
N TRP A 18 5.62 48.58 -12.81
CA TRP A 18 6.72 49.17 -12.04
C TRP A 18 8.01 49.12 -12.88
N CYS A 19 8.30 50.26 -13.52
CA CYS A 19 9.66 50.63 -13.95
C CYS A 19 10.32 51.39 -12.80
N GLY A 20 11.52 51.00 -12.37
CA GLY A 20 12.28 51.83 -11.43
C GLY A 20 13.50 51.19 -10.78
N ALA A 21 14.66 51.62 -11.28
CA ALA A 21 15.92 51.82 -10.55
C ALA A 21 16.70 50.61 -9.98
N TRP A 22 17.74 50.25 -10.72
CA TRP A 22 18.93 49.57 -10.21
C TRP A 22 19.69 50.53 -9.29
N VAL A 23 19.75 50.22 -7.99
CA VAL A 23 20.66 50.87 -7.05
C VAL A 23 21.87 49.95 -6.88
N ILE A 24 23.00 50.35 -7.45
CA ILE A 24 24.31 49.75 -7.22
C ILE A 24 24.78 50.26 -5.86
N LEU A 25 24.71 49.43 -4.82
CA LEU A 25 25.34 49.70 -3.54
C LEU A 25 26.73 49.05 -3.55
N ALA A 26 27.75 49.87 -3.81
CA ALA A 26 29.15 49.52 -3.57
C ALA A 26 29.37 49.50 -2.06
N CYS A 27 29.57 48.30 -1.48
CA CYS A 27 29.96 48.16 -0.09
C CYS A 27 31.46 47.83 -0.02
N GLY A 28 32.18 48.71 0.67
CA GLY A 28 33.63 48.76 0.73
C GLY A 28 34.28 47.53 1.36
N LEU A 29 35.46 47.24 0.81
CA LEU A 29 36.44 46.28 1.27
C LEU A 29 37.04 46.76 2.62
N ALA A 30 36.69 46.11 3.73
CA ALA A 30 37.41 46.25 4.99
C ALA A 30 38.22 44.97 5.25
N LEU A 31 39.53 45.10 5.08
CA LEU A 31 40.54 44.10 5.44
C LEU A 31 40.58 43.95 6.96
N LEU A 32 40.19 42.78 7.47
CA LEU A 32 40.55 42.30 8.80
C LEU A 32 41.28 40.97 8.66
N SER A 33 42.60 41.04 8.79
CA SER A 33 43.53 39.92 8.88
C SER A 33 43.34 39.18 10.20
N GLY A 34 42.49 38.16 10.19
CA GLY A 34 42.39 37.13 11.24
C GLY A 34 42.80 35.79 10.65
N GLY A 35 44.00 35.30 11.01
CA GLY A 35 44.54 34.04 10.50
C GLY A 35 43.77 32.82 10.99
N CYS A 36 43.03 32.17 10.10
CA CYS A 36 42.67 30.76 10.23
C CYS A 36 43.64 29.93 9.39
N ARG A 37 44.54 29.19 10.06
CA ARG A 37 45.41 28.20 9.41
C ARG A 37 44.51 27.10 8.82
N ARG A 38 44.48 26.97 7.50
CA ARG A 38 43.98 25.77 6.82
C ARG A 38 44.97 24.64 7.09
N VAL A 39 44.54 23.60 7.80
CA VAL A 39 45.20 22.30 7.76
C VAL A 39 44.72 21.61 6.48
N SER A 40 45.64 21.35 5.56
CA SER A 40 45.40 20.54 4.37
C SER A 40 45.63 19.08 4.72
N GLU A 41 44.57 18.26 4.70
CA GLU A 41 44.69 16.79 4.77
C GLU A 41 44.38 16.19 3.39
N PRO A 42 45.38 15.77 2.60
CA PRO A 42 45.15 14.89 1.47
C PRO A 42 45.27 13.39 1.82
N ASP A 43 45.56 13.01 3.07
CA ASP A 43 46.01 11.63 3.36
C ASP A 43 44.99 10.69 4.00
N ALA A 44 43.81 11.16 4.41
CA ALA A 44 42.80 10.28 5.04
C ALA A 44 41.96 9.45 4.05
N LEU A 45 41.84 9.88 2.78
CA LEU A 45 41.04 9.17 1.77
C LEU A 45 41.80 8.04 1.06
N ALA A 46 43.13 8.06 1.08
CA ALA A 46 43.94 7.02 0.43
C ALA A 46 44.01 5.74 1.28
N ALA A 47 44.16 5.88 2.60
CA ALA A 47 44.30 4.74 3.52
C ALA A 47 43.02 3.89 3.66
N LEU A 48 41.84 4.44 3.37
CA LEU A 48 40.58 3.68 3.39
C LEU A 48 40.34 2.85 2.11
N ARG A 49 41.11 3.07 1.03
CA ARG A 49 40.97 2.30 -0.22
C ARG A 49 41.84 1.04 -0.27
N GLU A 50 42.84 0.93 0.58
CA GLU A 50 43.80 -0.19 0.57
C GLU A 50 43.44 -1.33 1.55
N GLY A 51 42.41 -1.16 2.38
CA GLY A 51 42.05 -2.12 3.43
C GLY A 51 40.96 -3.15 3.08
N PHE A 52 40.41 -3.13 1.86
CA PHE A 52 39.32 -4.06 1.48
C PHE A 52 39.46 -4.58 0.05
N SER A 53 40.65 -5.08 -0.30
CA SER A 53 40.77 -6.09 -1.35
C SER A 53 40.29 -7.43 -0.78
N ALA A 54 38.98 -7.53 -0.54
CA ALA A 54 38.33 -8.82 -0.43
C ALA A 54 38.45 -9.46 -1.82
N GLU A 55 39.32 -10.45 -1.95
CA GLU A 55 39.27 -11.44 -3.03
C GLU A 55 37.84 -11.97 -3.08
N THR A 56 37.04 -11.36 -3.94
CA THR A 56 35.75 -11.90 -4.32
C THR A 56 36.09 -13.00 -5.30
N GLU A 57 36.44 -14.19 -4.77
CA GLU A 57 36.22 -15.41 -5.52
C GLU A 57 34.72 -15.44 -5.83
N ALA A 58 34.38 -14.91 -7.01
CA ALA A 58 33.12 -15.15 -7.64
C ALA A 58 33.05 -16.65 -7.88
N THR A 59 32.53 -17.37 -6.88
CA THR A 59 32.06 -18.73 -7.05
C THR A 59 31.11 -18.68 -8.23
N ALA A 60 31.54 -19.27 -9.35
CA ALA A 60 30.74 -19.37 -10.56
C ALA A 60 29.40 -19.99 -10.14
N ALA A 61 28.35 -19.18 -10.11
CA ALA A 61 27.02 -19.63 -9.76
C ALA A 61 26.65 -20.71 -10.77
N THR A 62 26.67 -21.96 -10.33
CA THR A 62 26.17 -23.09 -11.11
C THR A 62 24.71 -22.78 -11.37
N ASN A 63 24.39 -22.42 -12.60
CA ASN A 63 23.06 -21.98 -13.00
C ASN A 63 22.17 -23.23 -13.09
N VAL A 64 21.87 -23.83 -11.94
CA VAL A 64 20.98 -24.97 -11.84
C VAL A 64 19.58 -24.45 -12.19
N PRO A 65 18.90 -25.02 -13.18
CA PRO A 65 17.55 -24.59 -13.52
C PRO A 65 16.65 -24.76 -12.31
N THR A 66 16.00 -23.67 -11.92
CA THR A 66 15.03 -23.64 -10.82
C THR A 66 13.61 -23.62 -11.37
N PHE A 67 12.69 -24.26 -10.66
CA PHE A 67 11.25 -24.17 -10.91
C PHE A 67 10.70 -22.78 -10.53
N ASP A 68 9.52 -22.48 -11.06
CA ASP A 68 8.90 -21.16 -10.95
C ASP A 68 8.39 -20.82 -9.54
N VAL A 69 8.39 -19.52 -9.26
CA VAL A 69 7.71 -18.91 -8.11
C VAL A 69 6.51 -18.14 -8.64
N ILE A 70 5.30 -18.63 -8.35
CA ILE A 70 4.06 -17.99 -8.76
C ILE A 70 3.54 -17.15 -7.60
N ILE A 71 3.25 -15.87 -7.84
CA ILE A 71 2.57 -15.02 -6.86
C ILE A 71 1.08 -15.03 -7.20
N ARG A 72 0.22 -15.30 -6.22
CA ARG A 72 -1.24 -15.20 -6.39
C ARG A 72 -1.62 -13.78 -6.76
N ARG A 73 -2.55 -13.65 -7.69
CA ARG A 73 -3.09 -12.37 -8.13
C ARG A 73 -4.61 -12.46 -8.06
N PRO A 74 -5.30 -11.37 -7.70
CA PRO A 74 -6.74 -11.32 -7.89
C PRO A 74 -7.06 -11.46 -9.38
N ASP A 75 -8.18 -12.11 -9.70
CA ASP A 75 -8.60 -12.32 -11.09
C ASP A 75 -9.03 -11.01 -11.78
N GLY A 76 -9.41 -10.01 -11.00
CA GLY A 76 -9.85 -8.71 -11.49
C GLY A 76 -10.37 -7.81 -10.36
N PRO A 77 -11.11 -6.74 -10.69
CA PRO A 77 -11.78 -5.90 -9.71
C PRO A 77 -12.74 -6.70 -8.83
N PRO A 78 -12.87 -6.36 -7.54
CA PRO A 78 -13.89 -6.96 -6.69
C PRO A 78 -15.28 -6.61 -7.23
N MET A 79 -16.19 -7.58 -7.18
CA MET A 79 -17.59 -7.39 -7.56
C MET A 79 -18.49 -7.46 -6.32
N ILE A 80 -19.57 -6.69 -6.35
CA ILE A 80 -20.58 -6.67 -5.29
C ILE A 80 -21.52 -7.85 -5.50
N GLU A 81 -21.70 -8.69 -4.47
CA GLU A 81 -22.68 -9.77 -4.50
C GLU A 81 -24.09 -9.22 -4.27
N LEU A 82 -25.05 -9.62 -5.12
CA LEU A 82 -26.44 -9.23 -4.96
C LEU A 82 -27.07 -9.99 -3.79
N THR A 83 -27.77 -9.28 -2.91
CA THR A 83 -28.42 -9.86 -1.74
C THR A 83 -29.56 -10.81 -2.12
N GLU A 84 -30.28 -10.50 -3.21
CA GLU A 84 -31.42 -11.29 -3.66
C GLU A 84 -31.08 -12.11 -4.91
N PRO A 85 -31.41 -13.41 -4.93
CA PRO A 85 -31.29 -14.21 -6.15
C PRO A 85 -32.33 -13.78 -7.17
N ASP A 86 -32.06 -14.05 -8.45
CA ASP A 86 -33.02 -13.80 -9.51
C ASP A 86 -34.24 -14.73 -9.43
N PRO A 87 -35.29 -14.53 -10.24
CA PRO A 87 -36.47 -15.41 -10.24
C PRO A 87 -36.20 -16.89 -10.54
N LEU A 88 -35.00 -17.23 -11.02
CA LEU A 88 -34.56 -18.60 -11.31
C LEU A 88 -33.63 -19.14 -10.20
N GLY A 89 -33.43 -18.40 -9.11
CA GLY A 89 -32.59 -18.79 -7.97
C GLY A 89 -31.09 -18.57 -8.18
N ARG A 90 -30.67 -17.79 -9.18
CA ARG A 90 -29.25 -17.51 -9.46
C ARG A 90 -28.79 -16.28 -8.70
N VAL A 91 -27.61 -16.35 -8.08
CA VAL A 91 -26.95 -15.19 -7.45
C VAL A 91 -26.11 -14.44 -8.48
N GLY A 92 -26.26 -13.11 -8.52
CA GLY A 92 -25.52 -12.23 -9.41
C GLY A 92 -24.39 -11.50 -8.70
N LYS A 93 -23.40 -11.06 -9.49
CA LYS A 93 -22.36 -10.12 -9.06
C LYS A 93 -22.35 -8.91 -9.98
N VAL A 94 -22.06 -7.73 -9.44
CA VAL A 94 -22.07 -6.47 -10.19
C VAL A 94 -20.70 -5.81 -10.17
N ASN A 95 -20.22 -5.40 -11.35
CA ASN A 95 -18.96 -4.67 -11.51
C ASN A 95 -19.12 -3.22 -11.05
N CYS A 96 -18.04 -2.62 -10.55
CA CYS A 96 -18.00 -1.23 -10.11
C CYS A 96 -18.49 -0.27 -11.21
N SER A 97 -18.02 -0.47 -12.45
CA SER A 97 -18.38 0.34 -13.63
C SER A 97 -19.88 0.37 -13.95
N THR A 98 -20.64 -0.63 -13.50
CA THR A 98 -22.11 -0.68 -13.69
C THR A 98 -22.79 0.55 -13.10
N CYS A 99 -22.34 0.98 -11.92
CA CYS A 99 -22.87 2.17 -11.23
C CYS A 99 -22.00 3.41 -11.50
N HIS A 100 -20.68 3.25 -11.55
CA HIS A 100 -19.76 4.38 -11.69
C HIS A 100 -19.66 4.95 -13.11
N SER A 101 -20.13 4.24 -14.15
CA SER A 101 -20.20 4.80 -15.52
C SER A 101 -21.25 5.91 -15.70
N VAL A 102 -22.21 5.99 -14.79
CA VAL A 102 -23.32 6.97 -14.83
C VAL A 102 -23.27 7.98 -13.67
N ARG A 103 -22.23 7.93 -12.83
CA ARG A 103 -22.04 8.81 -11.67
C ARG A 103 -20.77 9.63 -11.81
N ALA A 104 -20.84 10.92 -11.51
CA ALA A 104 -19.65 11.75 -11.47
C ALA A 104 -18.81 11.43 -10.21
N PRO A 105 -17.47 11.39 -10.32
CA PRO A 105 -16.60 11.22 -9.15
C PRO A 105 -16.78 12.39 -8.17
N ASN A 106 -16.85 12.08 -6.88
CA ASN A 106 -16.98 13.08 -5.83
C ASN A 106 -15.68 13.13 -5.00
N PHE A 107 -14.85 14.15 -5.24
CA PHE A 107 -13.57 14.32 -4.53
C PHE A 107 -13.71 14.80 -3.09
N GLU A 108 -14.92 15.21 -2.68
CA GLU A 108 -15.22 15.53 -1.29
C GLU A 108 -15.39 14.27 -0.43
N ASN A 109 -15.61 13.09 -1.04
CA ASN A 109 -15.65 11.82 -0.34
C ASN A 109 -14.22 11.37 -0.01
N ARG A 110 -13.84 11.48 1.26
CA ARG A 110 -12.46 11.24 1.72
C ARG A 110 -12.36 10.08 2.70
N GLN A 111 -13.43 9.77 3.42
CA GLN A 111 -13.51 8.74 4.45
C GLN A 111 -14.74 7.84 4.23
N SER A 112 -14.74 6.64 4.82
CA SER A 112 -15.84 5.68 4.66
C SER A 112 -17.21 6.23 5.05
N ALA A 113 -17.27 7.13 6.03
CA ALA A 113 -18.50 7.76 6.50
C ALA A 113 -19.15 8.71 5.47
N ASP A 114 -18.41 9.14 4.45
CA ASP A 114 -18.93 9.99 3.37
C ASP A 114 -19.59 9.17 2.24
N LEU A 115 -19.38 7.85 2.25
CA LEU A 115 -19.92 6.94 1.24
C LEU A 115 -21.34 6.51 1.61
N ASP A 116 -22.07 5.96 0.65
CA ASP A 116 -23.44 5.47 0.79
C ASP A 116 -23.65 4.15 0.04
N GLU A 117 -24.88 3.64 0.05
CA GLU A 117 -25.32 2.46 -0.68
C GLU A 117 -24.44 1.21 -0.39
N PHE A 118 -23.70 0.74 -1.38
CA PHE A 118 -22.94 -0.52 -1.33
C PHE A 118 -21.58 -0.41 -0.63
N HIS A 119 -21.18 0.79 -0.22
CA HIS A 119 -19.91 1.03 0.46
C HIS A 119 -20.05 1.17 1.99
N GLN A 120 -21.25 0.97 2.53
CA GLN A 120 -21.52 1.10 3.96
C GLN A 120 -20.82 0.01 4.78
N GLY A 121 -20.41 0.37 6.00
CA GLY A 121 -19.83 -0.57 6.97
C GLY A 121 -18.35 -0.91 6.75
N MET A 122 -17.69 -0.31 5.76
CA MET A 122 -16.25 -0.47 5.56
C MET A 122 -15.43 0.42 6.50
N GLU A 123 -14.30 -0.09 6.99
CA GLU A 123 -13.30 0.71 7.69
C GLU A 123 -12.24 1.20 6.71
N PHE A 124 -11.71 2.41 6.90
CA PHE A 124 -10.63 2.95 6.09
C PHE A 124 -9.57 3.62 6.97
N VAL A 125 -8.40 3.01 7.02
CA VAL A 125 -7.28 3.39 7.90
C VAL A 125 -5.99 3.52 7.09
N HIS A 126 -5.85 4.66 6.42
CA HIS A 126 -4.67 5.00 5.60
C HIS A 126 -4.14 6.42 5.88
N GLY A 127 -4.36 6.94 7.08
CA GLY A 127 -3.98 8.31 7.46
C GLY A 127 -4.75 9.35 6.65
N ASP A 128 -4.03 10.31 6.05
CA ASP A 128 -4.63 11.42 5.29
C ASP A 128 -4.91 11.09 3.81
N LEU A 129 -4.63 9.86 3.38
CA LEU A 129 -4.99 9.41 2.03
C LEU A 129 -6.51 9.41 1.84
N THR A 130 -6.94 9.55 0.60
CA THR A 130 -8.35 9.48 0.20
C THR A 130 -8.58 8.30 -0.73
N CYS A 131 -9.85 7.95 -0.98
CA CYS A 131 -10.23 6.85 -1.87
C CYS A 131 -9.53 6.94 -3.24
N TYR A 132 -9.50 8.14 -3.84
CA TYR A 132 -8.87 8.39 -5.14
C TYR A 132 -7.34 8.50 -5.13
N SER A 133 -6.70 8.27 -3.97
CA SER A 133 -5.26 8.05 -3.90
C SER A 133 -4.88 6.68 -4.47
N CYS A 134 -5.82 5.74 -4.46
CA CYS A 134 -5.65 4.36 -4.93
C CYS A 134 -6.63 3.98 -6.04
N HIS A 135 -7.87 4.47 -5.98
CA HIS A 135 -8.88 4.19 -7.00
C HIS A 135 -8.86 5.22 -8.13
N ASN A 136 -9.07 4.77 -9.36
CA ASN A 136 -9.14 5.66 -10.50
C ASN A 136 -10.53 6.33 -10.57
N PRO A 137 -10.63 7.66 -10.50
CA PRO A 137 -11.93 8.34 -10.49
C PRO A 137 -12.68 8.19 -11.80
N THR A 138 -11.99 8.10 -12.94
CA THR A 138 -12.63 8.03 -14.26
C THR A 138 -12.86 6.61 -14.75
N ASP A 139 -12.37 5.61 -14.03
CA ASP A 139 -12.46 4.20 -14.38
C ASP A 139 -12.41 3.34 -13.11
N SER A 140 -13.58 3.04 -12.55
CA SER A 140 -13.69 2.32 -11.27
C SER A 140 -13.16 0.89 -11.30
N ASP A 141 -13.00 0.32 -12.50
CA ASP A 141 -12.50 -1.04 -12.70
C ASP A 141 -10.96 -1.06 -12.75
N THR A 142 -10.30 0.10 -12.58
CA THR A 142 -8.84 0.20 -12.41
C THR A 142 -8.45 0.96 -11.14
N LEU A 143 -7.20 0.74 -10.73
CA LEU A 143 -6.52 1.48 -9.69
C LEU A 143 -5.70 2.60 -10.33
N ARG A 144 -5.24 3.56 -9.53
CA ARG A 144 -4.46 4.71 -9.97
C ARG A 144 -3.26 4.91 -9.07
N ARG A 145 -2.11 5.16 -9.70
CA ARG A 145 -0.85 5.54 -9.04
C ARG A 145 -0.80 7.03 -8.70
N ALA A 146 0.15 7.39 -7.84
CA ALA A 146 0.34 8.79 -7.42
C ALA A 146 0.67 9.73 -8.59
N ASP A 147 1.32 9.22 -9.65
CA ASP A 147 1.61 9.95 -10.89
C ASP A 147 0.42 10.05 -11.86
N GLY A 148 -0.69 9.37 -11.56
CA GLY A 148 -1.87 9.32 -12.41
C GLY A 148 -1.98 8.10 -13.32
N ALA A 149 -0.95 7.26 -13.40
CA ALA A 149 -1.01 6.06 -14.25
C ALA A 149 -2.03 5.04 -13.71
N ALA A 150 -2.79 4.42 -14.62
CA ALA A 150 -3.70 3.33 -14.28
C ALA A 150 -2.91 2.06 -13.90
N VAL A 151 -3.47 1.27 -12.99
CA VAL A 151 -2.96 -0.03 -12.55
C VAL A 151 -4.13 -1.01 -12.53
N GLU A 152 -3.93 -2.16 -13.14
CA GLU A 152 -4.90 -3.25 -13.10
C GLU A 152 -4.93 -3.92 -11.72
N TYR A 153 -6.08 -4.39 -11.26
CA TYR A 153 -6.20 -5.06 -9.95
C TYR A 153 -5.25 -6.26 -9.75
N PRO A 154 -4.98 -7.13 -10.74
CA PRO A 154 -3.97 -8.18 -10.63
C PRO A 154 -2.58 -7.69 -10.25
N ASP A 155 -2.29 -6.41 -10.51
CA ASP A 155 -1.02 -5.74 -10.28
C ASP A 155 -1.05 -4.82 -9.04
N VAL A 156 -2.02 -4.98 -8.13
CA VAL A 156 -2.18 -4.18 -6.89
C VAL A 156 -0.89 -4.06 -6.06
N MET A 157 -0.01 -5.07 -6.08
CA MET A 157 1.28 -4.99 -5.37
C MET A 157 2.17 -3.85 -5.89
N HIS A 158 2.07 -3.48 -7.16
CA HIS A 158 2.77 -2.33 -7.73
C HIS A 158 2.24 -1.01 -7.17
N LEU A 159 0.93 -0.92 -6.90
CA LEU A 159 0.32 0.22 -6.23
C LEU A 159 0.85 0.35 -4.79
N CYS A 160 0.80 -0.73 -4.01
CA CYS A 160 1.23 -0.72 -2.60
C CYS A 160 2.72 -0.35 -2.45
N ALA A 161 3.56 -0.84 -3.35
CA ALA A 161 5.01 -0.63 -3.31
C ALA A 161 5.45 0.84 -3.48
N GLN A 162 4.56 1.74 -3.90
CA GLN A 162 4.86 3.17 -4.01
C GLN A 162 5.14 3.81 -2.64
N CYS A 163 4.44 3.33 -1.60
CA CYS A 163 4.57 3.83 -0.23
C CYS A 163 5.21 2.77 0.68
N HIS A 164 4.86 1.49 0.51
CA HIS A 164 5.37 0.35 1.29
C HIS A 164 6.63 -0.26 0.65
N GLY A 165 7.64 0.58 0.44
CA GLY A 165 8.86 0.19 -0.27
C GLY A 165 9.69 -0.86 0.47
N ASN A 166 9.73 -0.78 1.81
CA ASN A 166 10.46 -1.75 2.64
C ASN A 166 9.81 -3.13 2.57
N GLU A 167 8.49 -3.17 2.75
CA GLU A 167 7.70 -4.40 2.71
C GLU A 167 7.78 -5.03 1.32
N ALA A 168 7.69 -4.23 0.25
CA ALA A 168 7.86 -4.71 -1.12
C ALA A 168 9.27 -5.26 -1.40
N ARG A 169 10.33 -4.61 -0.89
CA ARG A 169 11.70 -5.10 -0.97
C ARG A 169 11.84 -6.45 -0.26
N ASP A 170 11.34 -6.54 0.96
CA ASP A 170 11.46 -7.72 1.80
C ASP A 170 10.61 -8.87 1.25
N TYR A 171 9.44 -8.56 0.68
CA TYR A 171 8.64 -9.50 -0.10
C TYR A 171 9.44 -10.06 -1.29
N ARG A 172 10.09 -9.22 -2.11
CA ARG A 172 10.89 -9.72 -3.26
C ARG A 172 12.02 -10.65 -2.81
N ARG A 173 12.53 -10.45 -1.60
CA ARG A 173 13.57 -11.29 -0.97
C ARG A 173 13.02 -12.53 -0.25
N GLY A 174 11.71 -12.74 -0.25
CA GLY A 174 11.07 -13.93 0.31
C GLY A 174 10.69 -13.82 1.78
N ALA A 175 10.80 -12.66 2.42
CA ALA A 175 10.46 -12.53 3.85
C ALA A 175 8.93 -12.45 4.13
N HIS A 176 8.12 -12.14 3.11
CA HIS A 176 6.67 -11.95 3.22
C HIS A 176 5.88 -12.85 2.26
N GLY A 177 4.54 -12.81 2.36
CA GLY A 177 3.65 -13.45 1.40
C GLY A 177 3.74 -14.96 1.42
N GLY A 178 3.42 -15.56 2.58
CA GLY A 178 3.52 -16.98 2.93
C GLY A 178 3.63 -17.96 1.75
N MET A 179 4.54 -18.92 1.87
CA MET A 179 4.91 -19.81 0.77
C MET A 179 4.26 -21.18 0.92
N ASN A 180 3.73 -21.71 -0.18
CA ASN A 180 3.29 -23.09 -0.29
C ASN A 180 4.02 -23.79 -1.44
N GLY A 181 4.60 -24.96 -1.19
CA GLY A 181 5.45 -25.69 -2.13
C GLY A 181 6.87 -25.88 -1.61
N TYR A 182 7.85 -25.91 -2.53
CA TYR A 182 9.23 -26.25 -2.20
C TYR A 182 10.03 -25.03 -1.72
N TRP A 183 10.80 -25.19 -0.66
CA TRP A 183 11.78 -24.18 -0.23
C TRP A 183 13.00 -24.14 -1.17
N ASP A 184 13.41 -25.31 -1.64
CA ASP A 184 14.48 -25.52 -2.62
C ASP A 184 13.87 -25.59 -4.02
N LEU A 185 14.07 -24.50 -4.77
CA LEU A 185 13.51 -24.37 -6.12
C LEU A 185 14.21 -25.26 -7.15
N THR A 186 15.27 -25.99 -6.81
CA THR A 186 15.81 -27.03 -7.71
C THR A 186 14.97 -28.31 -7.68
N ARG A 187 14.08 -28.44 -6.68
CA ARG A 187 13.27 -29.64 -6.43
C ARG A 187 11.79 -29.49 -6.77
N GLY A 188 11.30 -28.27 -6.91
CA GLY A 188 9.93 -27.98 -7.32
C GLY A 188 9.58 -26.50 -7.19
N GLY A 189 8.46 -26.09 -7.79
CA GLY A 189 7.98 -24.72 -7.73
C GLY A 189 7.32 -24.38 -6.40
N ARG A 190 6.97 -23.10 -6.22
CA ARG A 190 6.17 -22.64 -5.08
C ARG A 190 5.20 -21.54 -5.47
N VAL A 191 4.12 -21.44 -4.71
CA VAL A 191 3.15 -20.35 -4.78
C VAL A 191 3.31 -19.46 -3.55
N ARG A 192 3.18 -18.15 -3.77
CA ARG A 192 3.27 -17.11 -2.73
C ARG A 192 2.02 -16.27 -2.70
N ASN A 193 1.63 -15.84 -1.51
CA ASN A 193 0.44 -15.02 -1.32
C ASN A 193 0.67 -13.57 -1.79
N ASN A 194 -0.35 -12.93 -2.33
CA ASN A 194 -0.39 -11.49 -2.56
C ASN A 194 -0.40 -10.71 -1.22
N CYS A 195 -0.15 -9.39 -1.25
CA CYS A 195 -0.36 -8.52 -0.10
C CYS A 195 -1.82 -8.58 0.38
N ILE A 196 -2.78 -8.50 -0.54
CA ILE A 196 -4.21 -8.45 -0.22
C ILE A 196 -4.80 -9.80 0.19
N ASP A 197 -4.04 -10.89 0.09
CA ASP A 197 -4.50 -12.20 0.57
C ASP A 197 -4.50 -12.28 2.11
N CYS A 198 -3.82 -11.35 2.76
CA CYS A 198 -3.58 -11.35 4.20
C CYS A 198 -3.89 -9.99 4.84
N HIS A 199 -3.81 -8.90 4.06
CA HIS A 199 -4.14 -7.55 4.49
C HIS A 199 -5.42 -7.06 3.83
N ASP A 200 -6.30 -6.42 4.61
CA ASP A 200 -7.37 -5.62 4.04
C ASP A 200 -6.77 -4.35 3.40
N PRO A 201 -6.96 -4.10 2.09
CA PRO A 201 -6.41 -2.93 1.42
C PRO A 201 -7.00 -1.60 1.92
N HIS A 202 -8.06 -1.58 2.72
CA HIS A 202 -8.60 -0.38 3.35
C HIS A 202 -8.17 -0.24 4.82
N ALA A 203 -7.93 -1.35 5.52
CA ALA A 203 -7.43 -1.39 6.91
C ALA A 203 -6.29 -2.42 7.05
N PRO A 204 -5.06 -2.12 6.59
CA PRO A 204 -4.02 -3.14 6.38
C PRO A 204 -3.38 -3.70 7.65
N ALA A 205 -3.73 -3.20 8.83
CA ALA A 205 -3.20 -3.77 10.06
C ALA A 205 -3.61 -5.24 10.16
N TYR A 206 -2.66 -6.13 10.48
CA TYR A 206 -2.98 -7.54 10.69
C TYR A 206 -3.95 -7.68 11.87
N PRO A 207 -5.03 -8.46 11.74
CA PRO A 207 -5.85 -8.80 12.89
C PRO A 207 -4.98 -9.54 13.91
N HIS A 208 -5.16 -9.22 15.19
CA HIS A 208 -4.48 -9.92 16.26
C HIS A 208 -4.87 -11.40 16.26
N MET A 209 -3.91 -12.27 15.93
CA MET A 209 -4.10 -13.70 16.11
C MET A 209 -4.15 -14.02 17.60
N GLN A 210 -5.27 -14.56 18.07
CA GLN A 210 -5.37 -15.15 19.40
C GLN A 210 -4.70 -16.53 19.35
N PRO A 211 -3.60 -16.78 20.08
CA PRO A 211 -3.02 -18.10 20.17
C PRO A 211 -4.01 -19.00 20.93
N THR A 212 -4.78 -19.82 20.22
CA THR A 212 -5.86 -20.60 20.82
C THR A 212 -5.36 -21.82 21.61
N PHE A 213 -4.13 -22.26 21.35
CA PHE A 213 -3.51 -23.39 22.04
C PHE A 213 -2.14 -23.00 22.58
N LYS A 214 -1.84 -23.43 23.82
CA LYS A 214 -0.46 -23.45 24.28
C LYS A 214 0.34 -24.31 23.31
N THR A 215 1.44 -23.79 22.79
CA THR A 215 2.38 -24.60 22.02
C THR A 215 2.66 -25.86 22.82
N ARG A 216 2.52 -27.04 22.20
CA ARG A 216 3.04 -28.29 22.77
C ARG A 216 4.56 -28.20 22.70
N ASP A 217 5.10 -27.41 23.61
CA ASP A 217 6.53 -27.33 23.81
C ASP A 217 6.97 -28.66 24.40
N ARG A 218 8.01 -29.26 23.81
CA ARG A 218 8.63 -30.49 24.31
C ARG A 218 9.15 -30.35 25.74
N PHE A 219 9.34 -29.12 26.21
CA PHE A 219 9.76 -28.77 27.56
C PHE A 219 8.60 -28.47 28.51
N LEU A 220 7.38 -28.31 28.01
CA LEU A 220 6.19 -28.21 28.84
C LEU A 220 5.68 -29.62 29.09
N THR A 221 5.79 -30.08 30.35
CA THR A 221 5.15 -31.33 30.78
C THR A 221 3.67 -31.25 30.44
N PRO A 222 3.11 -32.23 29.68
CA PRO A 222 1.68 -32.24 29.44
C PRO A 222 0.96 -32.30 30.79
N PRO A 223 -0.13 -31.55 30.99
CA PRO A 223 -0.92 -31.71 32.20
C PRO A 223 -1.37 -33.17 32.27
N ASN A 224 -1.09 -33.82 33.41
CA ASN A 224 -1.55 -35.18 33.67
C ASN A 224 -3.08 -35.20 33.49
N HIS A 225 -3.57 -36.06 32.59
CA HIS A 225 -4.99 -36.19 32.26
C HIS A 225 -5.77 -36.99 33.33
N ASP A 226 -5.27 -37.09 34.56
CA ASP A 226 -5.82 -37.95 35.61
C ASP A 226 -6.72 -37.19 36.62
N GLY A 227 -7.15 -35.97 36.30
CA GLY A 227 -8.06 -35.17 37.14
C GLY A 227 -9.44 -35.02 36.50
N PRO A 228 -10.55 -35.15 37.26
CA PRO A 228 -11.90 -35.02 36.73
C PRO A 228 -12.24 -33.54 36.59
N ASP A 229 -11.89 -32.92 35.46
CA ASP A 229 -12.40 -31.59 35.11
C ASP A 229 -12.94 -31.60 33.67
N GLU A 230 -14.00 -32.40 33.51
CA GLU A 230 -14.99 -32.21 32.46
C GLU A 230 -15.80 -30.94 32.80
N LYS A 231 -15.18 -29.76 32.67
CA LYS A 231 -15.96 -28.52 32.54
C LYS A 231 -16.37 -28.41 31.08
N LYS A 232 -17.57 -28.93 30.80
CA LYS A 232 -18.37 -28.59 29.62
C LYS A 232 -18.27 -27.08 29.39
N PHE A 233 -17.57 -26.67 28.34
CA PHE A 233 -17.75 -25.33 27.78
C PHE A 233 -19.13 -25.31 27.12
N THR A 234 -20.14 -24.87 27.86
CA THR A 234 -21.39 -24.43 27.26
C THR A 234 -21.11 -23.08 26.58
N ASN A 235 -21.28 -23.04 25.27
CA ASN A 235 -21.18 -21.81 24.48
C ASN A 235 -22.25 -20.82 24.96
N HIS A 236 -21.86 -19.84 25.77
CA HIS A 236 -22.70 -18.70 26.12
C HIS A 236 -22.55 -17.60 25.05
N HIS A 237 -23.03 -17.85 23.83
CA HIS A 237 -23.13 -16.83 22.77
C HIS A 237 -24.45 -16.91 21.97
N GLU A 238 -25.52 -17.34 22.64
CA GLU A 238 -26.92 -17.23 22.17
C GLU A 238 -27.80 -16.62 23.28
N ALA A 239 -27.47 -15.41 23.70
CA ALA A 239 -28.38 -14.56 24.49
C ALA A 239 -27.86 -13.13 24.47
N GLU A 240 -28.06 -12.41 23.35
CA GLU A 240 -28.10 -10.94 23.26
C GLU A 240 -28.38 -10.49 21.80
N ARG A 241 -29.42 -11.10 21.20
CA ARG A 241 -30.12 -10.51 20.05
C ARG A 241 -31.62 -10.51 20.37
N GLU A 242 -32.04 -9.47 21.07
CA GLU A 242 -33.37 -8.86 20.98
C GLU A 242 -33.17 -7.43 20.48
#